data_AF-A0A520HF92-F1
#
_entry.id   AF-A0A520HF92-F1
#
_cell.length_a   1.000
_cell.length_b   1.000
_cell.length_c   1.000
_cell.angle_alpha   90.00
_cell.angle_beta   90.00
_cell.angle_gamma   90.00
#
_symmetry.space_group_name_H-M   'P 1'
#
loop_
_entity.id
_entity.type
_entity.pdbx_description
1 polymer ?
#
loop_
_entity_poly.entity_id
_entity_poly.type
_entity_poly.pdbx_seq_one_letter_code
_entity_poly.pdbx_strand_id
1 'polypeptide(L)'
;MADGSIRETFVDYTYQPLHDLSGNRNGVLVMSFEITDRVRSRQLLEKYASELADVNIQLSKANAELFKSESRFKYLFKEAPVAIGLLRGSELVVESANAKILEVWGKTEKIIGMELAQALPEIQGQPFLSILNDVLTSGKPFFAEEIAASLEHNGVLKEFFFNLVYQPVKDETGLTSDILV
;
A
#
# COMPACT_ATOMS: atom_id res chain seq x y z
N MET A 1 16.19 55.41 -7.89
CA MET A 1 15.58 56.00 -6.69
C MET A 1 15.03 54.84 -5.88
N ALA A 2 15.40 54.70 -4.60
CA ALA A 2 14.85 53.67 -3.73
C ALA A 2 13.37 53.99 -3.45
N ASP A 3 12.48 53.00 -3.55
CA ASP A 3 11.03 53.16 -3.44
C ASP A 3 10.52 53.43 -2.01
N GLY A 4 11.43 53.65 -1.05
CA GLY A 4 11.10 53.87 0.36
C GLY A 4 10.64 52.60 1.09
N SER A 5 10.65 51.43 0.46
CA SER A 5 10.30 50.17 1.12
C SER A 5 11.43 49.73 2.05
N ILE A 6 11.07 49.47 3.31
CA ILE A 6 11.96 48.86 4.27
C ILE A 6 12.07 47.38 3.90
N ARG A 7 13.25 46.94 3.47
CA ARG A 7 13.55 45.53 3.23
C ARG A 7 14.66 45.06 4.17
N GLU A 8 14.44 43.90 4.80
CA GLU A 8 15.48 43.22 5.55
C GLU A 8 16.63 42.84 4.59
N THR A 9 17.86 43.21 4.97
CA THR A 9 19.07 43.05 4.19
C THR A 9 20.16 42.45 5.08
N PHE A 10 20.83 41.41 4.60
CA PHE A 10 22.01 40.87 5.28
C PHE A 10 23.25 41.40 4.56
N VAL A 11 24.21 41.92 5.33
CA VAL A 11 25.44 42.53 4.79
C VAL A 11 26.64 41.90 5.46
N ASP A 12 27.60 41.47 4.67
CA ASP A 12 28.93 41.12 5.14
C ASP A 12 29.79 42.38 5.05
N TYR A 13 30.55 42.70 6.10
CA TYR A 13 31.39 43.89 6.11
C TYR A 13 32.76 43.62 6.72
N THR A 14 33.75 44.37 6.25
CA THR A 14 35.13 44.29 6.76
C THR A 14 35.69 45.69 6.94
N TYR A 15 36.39 45.89 8.05
CA TYR A 15 37.12 47.11 8.37
C TYR A 15 38.62 46.88 8.21
N GLN A 16 39.28 47.70 7.41
CA GLN A 16 40.74 47.69 7.27
C GLN A 16 41.31 49.08 7.57
N PRO A 17 42.25 49.21 8.52
CA PRO A 17 42.87 50.50 8.83
C PRO A 17 43.76 50.95 7.66
N LEU A 18 43.60 52.21 7.25
CA LEU A 18 44.44 52.87 6.27
C LEU A 18 45.54 53.64 7.00
N HIS A 19 46.79 53.45 6.55
CA HIS A 19 47.95 54.13 7.11
C HIS A 19 48.45 55.19 6.13
N ASP A 20 48.95 56.31 6.64
CA ASP A 20 49.66 57.31 5.85
C ASP A 20 51.09 56.84 5.49
N LEU A 21 51.82 57.64 4.70
CA LEU A 21 53.20 57.34 4.30
C LEU A 21 54.18 57.27 5.49
N SER A 22 53.78 57.75 6.66
CA SER A 22 54.55 57.71 7.92
C SER A 22 54.17 56.50 8.80
N GLY A 23 53.24 55.66 8.37
CA GLY A 23 52.77 54.49 9.11
C GLY A 23 51.72 54.79 10.19
N ASN A 24 51.18 56.01 10.27
CA ASN A 24 50.13 56.36 11.22
C ASN A 24 48.74 56.05 10.63
N ARG A 25 47.83 55.53 11.45
CA ARG A 25 46.43 55.27 11.04
C ARG A 25 45.72 56.59 10.79
N ASN A 26 45.31 56.84 9.55
CA ASN A 26 44.61 58.07 9.14
C ASN A 26 43.19 57.79 8.57
N GLY A 27 42.77 56.52 8.51
CA GLY A 27 41.42 56.18 8.06
C GLY A 27 41.07 54.72 8.26
N VAL A 28 39.84 54.36 7.88
CA VAL A 28 39.36 52.98 7.84
C VAL A 28 38.67 52.77 6.50
N LEU A 29 39.14 51.81 5.72
CA LEU A 29 38.42 51.28 4.57
C LEU A 29 37.31 50.37 5.10
N VAL A 30 36.08 50.69 4.70
CA VAL A 30 34.92 49.84 4.94
C VAL A 30 34.52 49.24 3.61
N MET A 31 34.56 47.91 3.50
CA MET A 31 33.96 47.20 2.38
C MET A 31 32.73 46.47 2.89
N SER A 32 31.61 46.64 2.17
CA SER A 32 30.33 46.01 2.51
C SER A 32 29.74 45.37 1.26
N PHE A 33 29.31 44.12 1.39
CA PHE A 33 28.65 43.36 0.32
C PHE A 33 27.30 42.85 0.81
N GLU A 34 26.24 43.10 0.03
CA GLU A 34 24.94 42.54 0.32
C GLU A 34 24.95 41.02 0.06
N ILE A 35 24.52 40.24 1.06
CA ILE A 35 24.47 38.78 1.04
C ILE A 35 23.06 38.24 1.32
N THR A 36 22.04 39.09 1.19
CA THR A 36 20.64 38.78 1.49
C THR A 36 20.16 37.51 0.80
N ASP A 37 20.38 37.40 -0.51
CA ASP A 37 19.94 36.23 -1.29
C ASP A 37 20.62 34.95 -0.82
N ARG A 38 21.92 35.01 -0.54
CA ARG A 38 22.70 33.87 -0.03
C ARG A 38 22.17 33.38 1.32
N VAL A 39 21.89 34.30 2.24
CA VAL A 39 21.36 33.96 3.58
C VAL A 39 19.95 33.38 3.47
N ARG A 40 19.08 33.99 2.66
CA ARG A 40 17.70 33.52 2.45
C ARG A 40 17.66 32.15 1.78
N SER A 41 18.47 31.92 0.75
CA SER A 41 18.58 30.59 0.11
C SER A 41 19.04 29.53 1.10
N ARG A 42 20.04 29.83 1.94
CA ARG A 42 20.49 28.88 2.98
C ARG A 42 19.39 28.57 3.99
N GLN A 43 18.73 29.60 4.53
CA GLN A 43 17.63 29.41 5.49
C GLN A 43 16.47 28.62 4.89
N LEU A 44 16.14 28.86 3.62
CA LEU A 44 15.10 28.11 2.92
C LEU A 44 15.49 26.64 2.72
N LEU A 45 16.75 26.36 2.37
CA LEU A 45 17.27 25.00 2.28
C LEU A 45 17.24 24.28 3.64
N GLU A 46 17.64 24.96 4.71
CA GLU A 46 17.57 24.42 6.08
C GLU A 46 16.13 24.09 6.48
N LYS A 47 15.18 24.99 6.16
CA LYS A 47 13.76 24.77 6.38
C LYS A 47 13.24 23.54 5.62
N TYR A 48 13.51 23.44 4.32
CA TYR A 48 13.07 22.28 3.53
C TYR A 48 13.73 20.97 3.96
N ALA A 49 15.01 21.01 4.35
CA ALA A 49 15.70 19.82 4.88
C ALA A 49 15.03 19.31 6.17
N SER A 50 14.62 20.24 7.06
CA SER A 50 13.86 19.89 8.26
C SER A 50 12.49 19.29 7.92
N GLU A 51 11.72 19.94 7.03
CA GLU A 51 10.40 19.44 6.60
C GLU A 51 10.49 18.05 5.95
N LEU A 52 11.50 17.82 5.10
CA LEU A 52 11.74 16.52 4.48
C LEU A 52 12.11 15.45 5.50
N ALA A 53 12.90 15.78 6.52
CA ALA A 53 13.24 14.85 7.59
C ALA A 53 11.98 14.42 8.35
N ASP A 54 11.10 15.36 8.69
CA ASP A 54 9.85 15.08 9.39
C ASP A 54 8.89 14.22 8.55
N VAL A 55 8.73 14.55 7.26
CA VAL A 55 7.91 13.75 6.34
C VAL A 55 8.46 12.34 6.18
N ASN A 56 9.77 12.16 6.06
CA ASN A 56 10.39 10.84 5.98
C ASN A 56 10.17 10.01 7.25
N ILE A 57 10.23 10.62 8.44
CA ILE A 57 9.92 9.95 9.70
C ILE A 57 8.45 9.51 9.72
N GLN A 58 7.52 10.37 9.31
CA GLN A 58 6.10 10.02 9.25
C GLN A 58 5.83 8.89 8.26
N LEU A 59 6.40 8.96 7.05
CA LEU A 59 6.29 7.92 6.03
C LEU A 59 6.85 6.58 6.53
N SER A 60 8.01 6.59 7.18
CA SER A 60 8.59 5.38 7.76
C SER A 60 7.69 4.76 8.84
N LYS A 61 7.03 5.58 9.67
CA LYS A 61 6.08 5.10 10.67
C LYS A 61 4.83 4.49 10.02
N ALA A 62 4.23 5.19 9.07
CA ALA A 62 3.06 4.70 8.34
C ALA A 62 3.34 3.37 7.62
N ASN A 63 4.51 3.25 6.96
CA ASN A 63 4.92 2.00 6.32
C ASN A 63 5.10 0.85 7.32
N ALA A 64 5.68 1.13 8.50
CA ALA A 64 5.84 0.11 9.54
C ALA A 64 4.50 -0.36 10.11
N GLU A 65 3.54 0.54 10.29
CA GLU A 65 2.18 0.21 10.73
C GLU A 65 1.43 -0.60 9.67
N LEU A 66 1.51 -0.20 8.41
CA LEU A 66 0.93 -0.94 7.28
C LEU A 66 1.50 -2.36 7.22
N PHE A 67 2.82 -2.49 7.25
CA PHE A 67 3.49 -3.80 7.22
C PHE A 67 3.05 -4.69 8.40
N LYS A 68 2.91 -4.12 9.59
CA LYS A 68 2.42 -4.84 10.78
C LYS A 68 0.98 -5.30 10.60
N SER A 69 0.11 -4.43 10.06
CA SER A 69 -1.29 -4.75 9.78
C SER A 69 -1.42 -5.88 8.76
N GLU A 70 -0.71 -5.77 7.64
CA GLU A 70 -0.68 -6.79 6.59
C GLU A 70 -0.15 -8.13 7.10
N SER A 71 0.95 -8.11 7.88
CA SER A 71 1.53 -9.33 8.44
C SER A 71 0.57 -10.02 9.40
N ARG A 72 -0.14 -9.24 10.23
CA ARG A 72 -1.16 -9.77 11.15
C ARG A 72 -2.34 -10.38 10.38
N PHE A 73 -2.82 -9.71 9.34
CA PHE A 73 -3.89 -10.23 8.50
C PHE A 73 -3.49 -11.55 7.82
N LYS A 74 -2.31 -11.57 7.17
CA LYS A 74 -1.77 -12.79 6.52
C LYS A 74 -1.65 -13.95 7.50
N TYR A 75 -1.18 -13.68 8.71
CA TYR A 75 -1.10 -14.69 9.77
C TYR A 75 -2.48 -15.24 10.15
N LEU A 76 -3.45 -14.36 10.44
CA LEU A 76 -4.80 -14.77 10.82
C LEU A 76 -5.50 -15.55 9.72
N PHE A 77 -5.34 -15.13 8.46
CA PHE A 77 -5.89 -15.84 7.30
C PHE A 77 -5.29 -17.24 7.15
N LYS A 78 -3.96 -17.36 7.28
CA LYS A 78 -3.24 -18.62 7.11
C LYS A 78 -3.53 -19.63 8.23
N GLU A 79 -3.59 -19.16 9.48
CA GLU A 79 -3.81 -20.00 10.67
C GLU A 79 -5.30 -20.20 11.00
N ALA A 80 -6.22 -19.67 10.18
CA ALA A 80 -7.64 -19.83 10.42
C ALA A 80 -8.02 -21.32 10.42
N PRO A 81 -8.78 -21.80 11.44
CA PRO A 81 -9.19 -23.21 11.53
C PRO A 81 -10.34 -23.57 10.57
N VAL A 82 -10.64 -22.68 9.62
CA VAL A 82 -11.72 -22.79 8.64
C VAL A 82 -11.13 -22.68 7.24
N ALA A 83 -11.73 -23.37 6.26
CA ALA A 83 -11.36 -23.24 4.86
C ALA A 83 -11.79 -21.85 4.35
N ILE A 84 -10.83 -21.04 3.89
CA ILE A 84 -11.09 -19.71 3.33
C ILE A 84 -10.30 -19.52 2.04
N GLY A 85 -10.97 -19.05 0.99
CA GLY A 85 -10.40 -18.59 -0.26
C GLY A 85 -10.93 -17.21 -0.67
N LEU A 86 -10.20 -16.54 -1.54
CA LEU A 86 -10.61 -15.30 -2.19
C LEU A 86 -10.55 -15.49 -3.71
N LEU A 87 -11.67 -15.24 -4.38
CA LEU A 87 -11.84 -15.36 -5.82
C LEU A 87 -12.04 -13.96 -6.40
N ARG A 88 -11.26 -13.59 -7.41
CA ARG A 88 -11.25 -12.26 -8.01
C ARG A 88 -11.91 -12.22 -9.37
N GLY A 89 -12.75 -11.22 -9.57
CA GLY A 89 -13.32 -10.84 -10.86
C GLY A 89 -14.31 -11.85 -11.44
N SER A 90 -14.77 -11.56 -12.66
CA SER A 90 -15.70 -12.43 -13.41
C SER A 90 -15.15 -13.81 -13.73
N GLU A 91 -13.83 -13.91 -13.89
CA GLU A 91 -13.15 -15.17 -14.20
C GLU A 91 -12.90 -16.04 -12.95
N LEU A 92 -13.31 -15.55 -11.76
CA LEU A 92 -13.17 -16.25 -10.47
C LEU A 92 -11.73 -16.75 -10.26
N VAL A 93 -10.76 -15.87 -10.49
CA VAL A 93 -9.33 -16.20 -10.33
C VAL A 93 -9.04 -16.43 -8.86
N VAL A 94 -8.40 -17.54 -8.51
CA VAL A 94 -7.99 -17.84 -7.13
C VAL A 94 -6.90 -16.86 -6.72
N GLU A 95 -7.25 -15.78 -6.03
CA GLU A 95 -6.31 -14.77 -5.58
C GLU A 95 -5.54 -15.24 -4.35
N SER A 96 -6.23 -15.88 -3.41
CA SER A 96 -5.64 -16.37 -2.17
C SER A 96 -6.42 -17.56 -1.63
N ALA A 97 -5.72 -18.48 -0.98
CA ALA A 97 -6.30 -19.69 -0.41
C ALA A 97 -5.49 -20.07 0.82
N ASN A 98 -6.14 -20.27 1.97
CA ASN A 98 -5.44 -20.77 3.14
C ASN A 98 -5.21 -22.29 3.05
N ALA A 99 -4.41 -22.84 3.97
CA ALA A 99 -4.07 -24.26 3.95
C ALA A 99 -5.31 -25.16 4.03
N LYS A 100 -6.35 -24.73 4.75
CA LYS A 100 -7.58 -25.51 4.93
C LYS A 100 -8.43 -25.60 3.67
N ILE A 101 -8.58 -24.53 2.91
CA ILE A 101 -9.33 -24.63 1.65
C ILE A 101 -8.56 -25.41 0.58
N LEU A 102 -7.23 -25.32 0.56
CA LEU A 102 -6.39 -26.13 -0.32
C LEU A 102 -6.51 -27.63 0.00
N GLU A 103 -6.55 -27.99 1.28
CA GLU A 103 -6.81 -29.36 1.74
C GLU A 103 -8.20 -29.85 1.29
N VAL A 104 -9.23 -29.02 1.46
CA VAL A 104 -10.60 -29.31 1.01
C VAL A 104 -10.66 -29.52 -0.51
N TRP A 105 -10.01 -28.66 -1.28
CA TRP A 105 -9.93 -28.76 -2.74
C TRP A 105 -8.98 -29.84 -3.24
N GLY A 106 -8.15 -30.43 -2.36
CA GLY A 106 -7.13 -31.40 -2.75
C GLY A 106 -6.03 -30.81 -3.63
N LYS A 107 -5.78 -29.51 -3.53
CA LYS A 107 -4.80 -28.79 -4.35
C LYS A 107 -3.68 -28.22 -3.49
N THR A 108 -2.71 -27.59 -4.14
CA THR A 108 -1.60 -26.88 -3.50
C THR A 108 -1.62 -25.42 -3.96
N GLU A 109 -0.76 -24.59 -3.39
CA GLU A 109 -0.62 -23.17 -3.74
C GLU A 109 -0.38 -22.90 -5.25
N LYS A 110 -0.05 -23.93 -6.04
CA LYS A 110 0.07 -23.86 -7.51
C LYS A 110 -1.20 -23.38 -8.23
N ILE A 111 -2.38 -23.49 -7.60
CA ILE A 111 -3.64 -23.00 -8.19
C ILE A 111 -3.83 -21.50 -8.04
N ILE A 112 -3.03 -20.83 -7.20
CA ILE A 112 -3.15 -19.39 -6.99
C ILE A 112 -2.79 -18.68 -8.30
N GLY A 113 -3.65 -17.76 -8.74
CA GLY A 113 -3.58 -17.06 -10.02
C GLY A 113 -4.27 -17.79 -11.18
N MET A 114 -4.79 -19.01 -10.96
CA MET A 114 -5.59 -19.73 -11.96
C MET A 114 -7.08 -19.41 -11.80
N GLU A 115 -7.83 -19.50 -12.89
CA GLU A 115 -9.30 -19.51 -12.83
C GLU A 115 -9.77 -20.73 -12.02
N LEU A 116 -10.78 -20.55 -11.16
CA LEU A 116 -11.29 -21.63 -10.33
C LEU A 116 -11.73 -22.85 -11.15
N ALA A 117 -12.34 -22.62 -12.32
CA ALA A 117 -12.78 -23.70 -13.21
C ALA A 117 -11.63 -24.50 -13.84
N GLN A 118 -10.43 -23.91 -13.93
CA GLN A 118 -9.22 -24.60 -14.37
C GLN A 118 -8.51 -25.29 -13.20
N ALA A 119 -8.54 -24.67 -12.01
CA ALA A 119 -7.99 -25.25 -10.79
C ALA A 119 -8.76 -26.49 -10.32
N LEU A 120 -10.10 -26.45 -10.45
CA LEU A 120 -11.05 -27.49 -10.09
C LEU A 120 -11.91 -27.87 -11.30
N PRO A 121 -11.37 -28.52 -12.34
CA PRO A 121 -12.15 -28.90 -13.51
C PRO A 121 -13.38 -29.76 -13.17
N GLU A 122 -13.34 -30.51 -12.07
CA GLU A 122 -14.42 -31.36 -11.61
C GLU A 122 -15.67 -30.62 -11.17
N ILE A 123 -15.59 -29.33 -10.81
CA ILE A 123 -16.78 -28.53 -10.47
C ILE A 123 -17.52 -28.02 -11.72
N GLN A 124 -16.97 -28.21 -12.92
CA GLN A 124 -17.68 -27.91 -14.16
C GLN A 124 -18.89 -28.85 -14.29
N GLY A 125 -20.07 -28.26 -14.48
CA GLY A 125 -21.34 -29.00 -14.48
C GLY A 125 -21.96 -29.20 -13.09
N GLN A 126 -21.26 -28.84 -12.01
CA GLN A 126 -21.82 -28.70 -10.66
C GLN A 126 -22.34 -27.26 -10.46
N PRO A 127 -23.23 -26.99 -9.48
CA PRO A 127 -23.90 -25.69 -9.36
C PRO A 127 -22.97 -24.55 -8.91
N PHE A 128 -21.76 -24.84 -8.42
CA PHE A 128 -20.89 -23.88 -7.75
C PHE A 128 -20.50 -22.67 -8.61
N LEU A 129 -20.10 -22.87 -9.86
CA LEU A 129 -19.71 -21.76 -10.73
C LEU A 129 -20.88 -20.82 -11.04
N SER A 130 -22.09 -21.38 -11.21
CA SER A 130 -23.31 -20.59 -11.41
C SER A 130 -23.64 -19.76 -10.17
N ILE A 131 -23.59 -20.38 -8.99
CA ILE A 131 -23.86 -19.69 -7.73
C ILE A 131 -22.85 -18.55 -7.50
N LEU A 132 -21.55 -18.79 -7.76
CA LEU A 132 -20.52 -17.76 -7.64
C LEU A 132 -20.78 -16.60 -8.59
N ASN A 133 -21.15 -16.86 -9.84
CA ASN A 133 -21.52 -15.82 -10.79
C ASN A 133 -22.76 -15.03 -10.34
N ASP A 134 -23.76 -15.69 -9.76
CA ASP A 134 -24.94 -15.03 -9.21
C ASP A 134 -24.58 -14.13 -8.01
N VAL A 135 -23.68 -14.58 -7.13
CA VAL A 135 -23.16 -13.78 -6.01
C VAL A 135 -22.39 -12.56 -6.52
N LEU A 136 -21.51 -12.74 -7.51
CA LEU A 136 -20.73 -11.66 -8.11
C LEU A 136 -21.64 -10.59 -8.71
N THR A 137 -22.61 -11.01 -9.53
CA THR A 137 -23.49 -10.09 -10.27
C THR A 137 -24.56 -9.45 -9.38
N SER A 138 -25.13 -10.19 -8.43
CA SER A 138 -26.17 -9.67 -7.54
C SER A 138 -25.63 -8.91 -6.34
N GLY A 139 -24.38 -9.17 -5.94
CA GLY A 139 -23.78 -8.66 -4.71
C GLY A 139 -24.46 -9.15 -3.43
N LYS A 140 -25.24 -10.24 -3.50
CA LYS A 140 -25.89 -10.86 -2.34
C LYS A 140 -25.13 -12.10 -1.90
N PRO A 141 -24.91 -12.30 -0.58
CA PRO A 141 -24.25 -13.50 -0.08
C PRO A 141 -25.11 -14.74 -0.31
N PHE A 142 -24.45 -15.89 -0.50
CA PHE A 142 -25.07 -17.19 -0.61
C PHE A 142 -24.64 -18.08 0.55
N PHE A 143 -25.60 -18.83 1.10
CA PHE A 143 -25.39 -19.76 2.21
C PHE A 143 -25.97 -21.11 1.82
N ALA A 144 -25.22 -22.17 2.01
CA ALA A 144 -25.72 -23.53 1.86
C ALA A 144 -25.19 -24.41 2.98
N GLU A 145 -26.06 -25.31 3.44
CA GLU A 145 -25.75 -26.36 4.39
C GLU A 145 -25.78 -27.71 3.68
N GLU A 146 -24.81 -28.57 4.01
CA GLU A 146 -24.71 -29.94 3.53
C GLU A 146 -24.80 -30.09 2.00
N ILE A 147 -24.21 -29.16 1.25
CA ILE A 147 -24.16 -29.25 -0.21
C ILE A 147 -23.10 -30.26 -0.65
N ALA A 148 -23.50 -31.20 -1.51
CA ALA A 148 -22.60 -32.20 -2.06
C ALA A 148 -21.71 -31.59 -3.16
N ALA A 149 -20.41 -31.86 -3.08
CA ALA A 149 -19.43 -31.53 -4.10
C ALA A 149 -18.61 -32.77 -4.44
N SER A 150 -18.47 -33.08 -5.72
CA SER A 150 -17.50 -34.06 -6.20
C SER A 150 -16.16 -33.37 -6.44
N LEU A 151 -15.15 -33.70 -5.63
CA LEU A 151 -13.81 -33.11 -5.68
C LEU A 151 -12.75 -34.19 -5.95
N GLU A 152 -11.72 -33.85 -6.73
CA GLU A 152 -10.64 -34.80 -7.02
C GLU A 152 -9.52 -34.69 -5.99
N HIS A 153 -9.30 -35.75 -5.22
CA HIS A 153 -8.19 -35.88 -4.28
C HIS A 153 -7.25 -37.00 -4.73
N ASN A 154 -5.99 -36.65 -5.02
CA ASN A 154 -4.96 -37.60 -5.45
C ASN A 154 -5.38 -38.45 -6.67
N GLY A 155 -6.03 -37.83 -7.67
CA GLY A 155 -6.51 -38.51 -8.87
C GLY A 155 -7.81 -39.30 -8.70
N VAL A 156 -8.43 -39.25 -7.52
CA VAL A 156 -9.69 -39.96 -7.23
C VAL A 156 -10.79 -38.95 -6.94
N LEU A 157 -11.86 -39.00 -7.74
CA LEU A 157 -13.07 -38.21 -7.50
C LEU A 157 -13.82 -38.77 -6.29
N LYS A 158 -14.11 -37.91 -5.32
CA LYS A 158 -14.84 -38.25 -4.09
C LYS A 158 -15.93 -37.22 -3.84
N GLU A 159 -17.04 -37.69 -3.28
CA GLU A 159 -18.11 -36.81 -2.83
C GLU A 159 -17.85 -36.34 -1.40
N PHE A 160 -18.01 -35.04 -1.19
CA PHE A 160 -17.90 -34.38 0.11
C PHE A 160 -19.11 -33.49 0.33
N PHE A 161 -19.49 -33.31 1.59
CA PHE A 161 -20.58 -32.42 1.98
C PHE A 161 -20.01 -31.24 2.73
N PHE A 162 -20.42 -30.02 2.35
CA PHE A 162 -19.91 -28.79 2.94
C PHE A 162 -21.03 -27.87 3.38
N ASN A 163 -20.76 -27.14 4.46
CA ASN A 163 -21.46 -25.90 4.76
C ASN A 163 -20.59 -24.77 4.17
N LEU A 164 -21.14 -23.99 3.26
CA LEU A 164 -20.38 -22.95 2.56
C LEU A 164 -21.07 -21.60 2.65
N VAL A 165 -20.25 -20.56 2.61
CA VAL A 165 -20.67 -19.16 2.58
C VAL A 165 -19.90 -18.49 1.48
N TYR A 166 -20.60 -17.95 0.48
CA TYR A 166 -20.01 -17.10 -0.54
C TYR A 166 -20.37 -15.66 -0.22
N GLN A 167 -19.38 -14.91 0.23
CA GLN A 167 -19.54 -13.54 0.70
C GLN A 167 -18.95 -12.58 -0.34
N PRO A 168 -19.77 -11.71 -0.98
CA PRO A 168 -19.28 -10.72 -1.92
C PRO A 168 -18.44 -9.67 -1.19
N VAL A 169 -17.32 -9.32 -1.78
CA VAL A 169 -16.41 -8.25 -1.37
C VAL A 169 -16.52 -7.14 -2.40
N LYS A 170 -16.73 -5.91 -1.91
CA LYS A 170 -16.93 -4.74 -2.75
C LYS A 170 -15.65 -3.94 -2.87
N ASP A 171 -15.42 -3.40 -4.07
CA ASP A 171 -14.38 -2.42 -4.30
C ASP A 171 -14.78 -1.01 -3.80
N GLU A 172 -13.91 -0.04 -4.00
CA GLU A 172 -14.13 1.37 -3.64
C GLU A 172 -15.32 2.01 -4.38
N THR A 173 -15.76 1.43 -5.50
CA THR A 173 -16.92 1.90 -6.28
C THR A 173 -18.24 1.30 -5.78
N GLY A 174 -18.18 0.31 -4.88
CA GLY A 174 -19.33 -0.40 -4.33
C GLY A 174 -19.82 -1.56 -5.18
N LEU A 175 -19.13 -1.88 -6.28
CA LEU A 175 -19.37 -3.06 -7.10
C LEU A 175 -18.68 -4.27 -6.48
N THR A 176 -19.28 -5.46 -6.64
CA THR A 176 -18.64 -6.70 -6.19
C THR A 176 -17.44 -7.00 -7.09
N SER A 177 -16.24 -6.94 -6.52
CA SER A 177 -14.99 -7.23 -7.23
C SER A 177 -14.51 -8.65 -6.97
N ASP A 178 -14.76 -9.18 -5.77
CA ASP A 178 -14.24 -10.45 -5.31
C ASP A 178 -15.30 -11.22 -4.51
N ILE A 179 -15.08 -12.52 -4.31
CA ILE A 179 -15.90 -13.39 -3.46
C ILE A 179 -14.99 -14.10 -2.48
N LEU A 180 -15.30 -13.95 -1.20
CA LEU A 180 -14.74 -14.75 -0.12
C LEU A 180 -15.53 -16.06 -0.04
N VAL A 181 -14.83 -17.19 -0.11
CA VAL A 181 -15.39 -18.56 -0.12
C VAL A 181 -14.85 -19.40 1.01
#